data_AF-A0A9P8E3M6-F1
#
_entry.id   AF-A0A9P8E3M6-F1
#
_cell.length_a   1.000
_cell.length_b   1.000
_cell.length_c   1.000
_cell.angle_alpha   90.00
_cell.angle_beta   90.00
_cell.angle_gamma   90.00
#
_symmetry.space_group_name_H-M   'P 1'
#
loop_
_entity.id
_entity.type
_entity.pdbx_description
1 polymer ?
#
loop_
_entity_poly.entity_id
_entity_poly.type
_entity_poly.pdbx_seq_one_letter_code
_entity_poly.pdbx_strand_id
1 'polypeptide(L)'
;MASQHNSLRDRQIASIEKVLNLNHASPKSADTQHDATLANGLVTKATPILNADGEPIWKVLVFDNLGRDMISSVLRVSDLRSWGVTIHLPITSKRHPIPDVPALYLVEPTPENLNIIASDLANGLYSSAYVNFLSSISRPVLEDFAAQIAAGGTSESIEQVYDQYLNFVVSEPNLFSLGMGKDVYYTMNSAQTSDEEIDANVDRIVSGLFSVAVTMGSIPIIRCPKGGAAEMIAAKLDRKLRDHILNAKDNLFSGANARSNTAAATPASRPILIIVDRNLDLVPMLS
;
A
#
# COMPACT_ATOMS: atom_id res chain seq x y z
N MET A 1 -8.36 12.79 -28.99
CA MET A 1 -7.34 11.98 -28.29
C MET A 1 -7.72 11.98 -26.81
N ALA A 2 -8.48 10.99 -26.34
CA ALA A 2 -8.80 10.91 -24.92
C ALA A 2 -7.48 10.67 -24.17
N SER A 3 -7.13 11.56 -23.23
CA SER A 3 -6.02 11.32 -22.31
C SER A 3 -6.29 10.00 -21.60
N GLN A 4 -5.40 9.03 -21.78
CA GLN A 4 -5.47 7.73 -21.12
C GLN A 4 -5.30 7.99 -19.62
N HIS A 5 -6.40 8.20 -18.91
CA HIS A 5 -6.38 8.38 -17.46
C HIS A 5 -6.02 7.04 -16.84
N ASN A 6 -4.82 6.93 -16.27
CA ASN A 6 -4.42 5.76 -15.49
C ASN A 6 -5.45 5.55 -14.37
N SER A 7 -6.06 4.38 -14.38
CA SER A 7 -7.06 3.96 -13.39
C SER A 7 -6.45 3.81 -12.00
N LEU A 8 -7.29 3.71 -10.96
CA LEU A 8 -6.81 3.41 -9.61
C LEU A 8 -6.05 2.07 -9.60
N ARG A 9 -6.54 1.07 -10.34
CA ARG A 9 -5.86 -0.23 -10.52
C ARG A 9 -4.47 -0.07 -11.10
N ASP A 10 -4.31 0.68 -12.19
CA ASP A 10 -3.01 0.84 -12.86
C ASP A 10 -1.98 1.48 -11.92
N ARG A 11 -2.42 2.44 -11.11
CA ARG A 11 -1.57 3.10 -10.11
C ARG A 11 -1.23 2.17 -8.96
N GLN A 12 -2.18 1.36 -8.49
CA GLN A 12 -1.92 0.36 -7.47
C GLN A 12 -0.92 -0.70 -7.95
N ILE A 13 -1.09 -1.21 -9.19
CA ILE A 13 -0.16 -2.14 -9.82
C ILE A 13 1.25 -1.54 -9.84
N ALA A 14 1.41 -0.30 -10.31
CA ALA A 14 2.72 0.36 -10.35
C ALA A 14 3.37 0.47 -8.96
N SER A 15 2.58 0.75 -7.91
CA SER A 15 3.08 0.75 -6.53
C SER A 15 3.52 -0.64 -6.07
N ILE A 16 2.74 -1.69 -6.34
CA ILE A 16 3.10 -3.07 -5.98
C ILE A 16 4.35 -3.51 -6.74
N GLU A 17 4.45 -3.20 -8.03
CA GLU A 17 5.63 -3.50 -8.85
C GLU A 17 6.88 -2.83 -8.28
N LYS A 18 6.78 -1.57 -7.82
CA LYS A 18 7.86 -0.89 -7.11
C LYS A 18 8.28 -1.64 -5.83
N VAL A 19 7.32 -2.14 -5.04
CA VAL A 19 7.60 -2.93 -3.83
C VAL A 19 8.28 -4.26 -4.18
N LEU A 20 7.76 -4.98 -5.18
CA LEU A 20 8.37 -6.21 -5.67
C LEU A 20 9.77 -5.96 -6.23
N ASN A 21 10.03 -4.76 -6.74
CA ASN A 21 11.33 -4.27 -7.13
C ASN A 21 12.14 -3.67 -5.94
N LEU A 22 11.95 -4.19 -4.72
CA LEU A 22 12.70 -3.81 -3.52
C LEU A 22 12.78 -2.28 -3.31
N ASN A 23 11.69 -1.59 -3.63
CA ASN A 23 11.52 -0.13 -3.56
C ASN A 23 12.41 0.72 -4.48
N HIS A 24 13.22 0.11 -5.35
CA HIS A 24 14.00 0.86 -6.33
C HIS A 24 13.11 1.36 -7.46
N ALA A 25 13.36 2.61 -7.88
CA ALA A 25 12.74 3.17 -9.07
C ALA A 25 13.08 2.32 -10.29
N SER A 26 12.07 1.89 -11.04
CA SER A 26 12.31 1.26 -12.33
C SER A 26 13.06 2.24 -13.25
N PRO A 27 14.06 1.80 -14.03
CA PRO A 27 14.87 2.67 -14.89
C PRO A 27 14.06 3.44 -15.95
N LYS A 28 12.79 3.06 -16.19
CA LYS A 28 11.83 3.81 -17.03
C LYS A 28 11.53 5.25 -16.54
N SER A 29 11.98 5.63 -15.35
CA SER A 29 11.70 6.95 -14.75
C SER A 29 12.78 8.00 -15.02
N ALA A 30 14.01 7.60 -15.39
CA ALA A 30 15.16 8.50 -15.46
C ALA A 30 15.49 8.99 -16.88
N ASP A 31 15.27 8.17 -17.91
CA ASP A 31 15.56 8.53 -19.31
C ASP A 31 14.31 8.38 -20.19
N THR A 32 13.52 9.45 -20.28
CA THR A 32 12.63 9.66 -21.45
C THR A 32 13.19 10.81 -22.29
N GLN A 33 14.36 10.57 -22.86
CA GLN A 33 14.85 11.21 -24.08
C GLN A 33 15.97 10.33 -24.65
N HIS A 34 15.69 9.69 -25.79
CA HIS A 34 16.55 8.73 -26.53
C HIS A 34 16.58 7.30 -25.97
N ASP A 35 15.62 6.46 -26.35
CA ASP A 35 15.77 5.56 -27.50
C ASP A 35 14.53 4.67 -27.61
N ALA A 36 13.56 5.11 -28.42
CA ALA A 36 12.31 4.40 -28.66
C ALA A 36 12.23 3.99 -30.13
N THR A 37 13.18 3.19 -30.60
CA THR A 37 13.03 2.45 -31.86
C THR A 37 13.78 1.13 -31.83
N LEU A 38 13.17 0.09 -31.26
CA LEU A 38 13.34 -1.27 -31.79
C LEU A 38 11.98 -1.90 -32.03
N ALA A 39 11.78 -2.28 -33.29
CA ALA A 39 10.56 -2.77 -33.87
C ALA A 39 10.18 -4.15 -33.31
N ASN A 40 9.08 -4.19 -32.54
CA ASN A 40 8.03 -5.20 -32.54
C ASN A 40 7.19 -4.96 -31.29
N GLY A 41 5.87 -4.80 -31.46
CA GLY A 41 4.90 -4.38 -30.43
C GLY A 41 4.68 -5.36 -29.26
N LEU A 42 5.75 -5.74 -28.56
CA LEU A 42 5.69 -6.39 -27.26
C LEU A 42 6.06 -5.36 -26.19
N VAL A 43 5.11 -5.13 -25.27
CA VAL A 43 5.35 -4.41 -24.03
C VAL A 43 6.58 -5.03 -23.36
N THR A 44 7.62 -4.23 -23.14
CA THR A 44 8.81 -4.66 -22.40
C THR A 44 8.39 -5.03 -20.98
N LYS A 45 8.25 -6.34 -20.73
CA LYS A 45 8.12 -6.92 -19.39
C LYS A 45 9.24 -6.34 -18.54
N ALA A 46 8.87 -5.76 -17.40
CA ALA A 46 9.84 -5.24 -16.45
C ALA A 46 10.84 -6.34 -16.09
N THR A 47 12.12 -6.04 -16.20
CA THR A 47 13.20 -6.92 -15.78
C THR A 47 13.42 -6.74 -14.28
N PRO A 48 13.45 -7.83 -13.50
CA PRO A 48 13.74 -7.75 -12.07
C PRO A 48 15.13 -7.11 -11.84
N ILE A 49 15.33 -6.48 -10.68
CA ILE A 49 16.66 -6.00 -10.28
C ILE A 49 17.67 -7.13 -10.40
N LEU A 50 18.79 -6.79 -11.01
CA LEU A 50 19.97 -7.63 -11.07
C LEU A 50 20.86 -7.31 -9.86
N ASN A 51 21.46 -8.33 -9.25
CA ASN A 51 22.52 -8.16 -8.27
C ASN A 51 23.77 -7.53 -8.92
N ALA A 52 24.82 -7.29 -8.13
CA ALA A 52 26.09 -6.73 -8.62
C ALA A 52 26.72 -7.55 -9.76
N ASP A 53 26.38 -8.83 -9.85
CA ASP A 53 26.89 -9.78 -10.84
C ASP A 53 26.02 -9.87 -12.11
N GLY A 54 24.92 -9.10 -12.18
CA GLY A 54 24.03 -9.07 -13.34
C GLY A 54 22.97 -10.18 -13.35
N GLU A 55 22.76 -10.87 -12.22
CA GLU A 55 21.77 -11.95 -12.08
C GLU A 55 20.49 -11.47 -11.35
N PRO A 56 19.29 -11.95 -11.74
CA PRO A 56 18.05 -11.60 -11.07
C PRO A 56 18.06 -11.92 -9.57
N ILE A 57 17.66 -10.95 -8.74
CA ILE A 57 17.47 -11.19 -7.30
C ILE A 57 16.19 -11.99 -7.09
N TRP A 58 16.36 -13.25 -6.71
CA TRP A 58 15.28 -14.13 -6.26
C TRP A 58 14.92 -13.84 -4.81
N LYS A 59 13.63 -13.84 -4.49
CA LYS A 59 13.12 -13.55 -3.14
C LYS A 59 11.88 -14.36 -2.78
N VAL A 60 11.67 -14.52 -1.48
CA VAL A 60 10.45 -15.06 -0.91
C VAL A 60 9.49 -13.90 -0.60
N LEU A 61 8.23 -14.01 -1.01
CA LEU A 61 7.18 -13.05 -0.64
C LEU A 61 6.38 -13.59 0.54
N VAL A 62 6.34 -12.85 1.63
CA VAL A 62 5.53 -13.17 2.81
C VAL A 62 4.44 -12.12 2.96
N PHE A 63 3.18 -12.54 3.05
CA PHE A 63 2.05 -11.62 3.23
C PHE A 63 1.10 -12.08 4.33
N ASP A 64 0.29 -11.17 4.83
CA ASP A 64 -0.88 -11.51 5.64
C ASP A 64 -2.15 -11.59 4.78
N ASN A 65 -3.32 -11.69 5.42
CA ASN A 65 -4.59 -11.83 4.70
C ASN A 65 -4.86 -10.61 3.80
N LEU A 66 -4.67 -9.39 4.29
CA LEU A 66 -4.92 -8.18 3.52
C LEU A 66 -3.91 -8.05 2.37
N GLY A 67 -2.63 -8.32 2.62
CA GLY A 67 -1.58 -8.30 1.59
C GLY A 67 -1.84 -9.31 0.47
N ARG A 68 -2.32 -10.52 0.83
CA ARG A 68 -2.74 -11.54 -0.13
C ARG A 68 -3.90 -11.06 -1.01
N ASP A 69 -4.95 -10.56 -0.38
CA ASP A 69 -6.18 -10.17 -1.08
C ASP A 69 -5.90 -8.95 -1.98
N MET A 70 -5.05 -8.03 -1.55
CA MET A 70 -4.58 -6.90 -2.35
C MET A 70 -3.76 -7.35 -3.56
N ILE A 71 -2.71 -8.17 -3.38
CA ILE A 71 -1.87 -8.62 -4.51
C ILE A 71 -2.67 -9.46 -5.50
N SER A 72 -3.44 -10.44 -5.01
CA SER A 72 -4.18 -11.38 -5.86
C SER A 72 -5.30 -10.71 -6.67
N SER A 73 -5.76 -9.52 -6.26
CA SER A 73 -6.75 -8.75 -7.00
C SER A 73 -6.21 -8.12 -8.29
N VAL A 74 -4.89 -7.92 -8.40
CA VAL A 74 -4.29 -7.17 -9.51
C VAL A 74 -3.11 -7.86 -10.21
N LEU A 75 -2.46 -8.83 -9.58
CA LEU A 75 -1.34 -9.58 -10.17
C LEU A 75 -1.61 -11.08 -10.23
N ARG A 76 -1.16 -11.71 -11.33
CA ARG A 76 -1.14 -13.18 -11.45
C ARG A 76 0.17 -13.74 -10.93
N VAL A 77 0.19 -15.05 -10.67
CA VAL A 77 1.42 -15.76 -10.27
C VAL A 77 2.54 -15.61 -11.31
N SER A 78 2.20 -15.55 -12.60
CA SER A 78 3.19 -15.29 -13.66
C SER A 78 3.88 -13.95 -13.51
N ASP A 79 3.15 -12.95 -13.04
CA ASP A 79 3.64 -11.58 -12.89
C ASP A 79 4.56 -11.51 -11.66
N LEU A 80 4.18 -12.14 -10.54
CA LEU A 80 5.06 -12.31 -9.37
C LEU A 80 6.39 -12.99 -9.72
N ARG A 81 6.34 -14.07 -10.52
CA ARG A 81 7.55 -14.77 -10.99
C ARG A 81 8.44 -13.89 -11.86
N SER A 82 7.87 -13.04 -12.72
CA SER A 82 8.67 -12.09 -13.51
C SER A 82 9.37 -11.04 -12.65
N TRP A 83 8.85 -10.75 -11.46
CA TRP A 83 9.47 -9.85 -10.49
C TRP A 83 10.46 -10.54 -9.53
N GLY A 84 10.84 -11.79 -9.81
CA GLY A 84 11.81 -12.53 -9.00
C GLY A 84 11.24 -13.19 -7.75
N VAL A 85 9.91 -13.27 -7.60
CA VAL A 85 9.27 -14.01 -6.50
C VAL A 85 9.28 -15.50 -6.84
N THR A 86 10.03 -16.30 -6.07
CA THR A 86 10.11 -17.76 -6.26
C THR A 86 9.00 -18.48 -5.52
N ILE A 87 8.73 -18.05 -4.29
CA ILE A 87 7.77 -18.63 -3.36
C ILE A 87 7.00 -17.50 -2.69
N HIS A 88 5.70 -17.69 -2.50
CA HIS A 88 4.85 -16.76 -1.75
C HIS A 88 4.04 -17.50 -0.70
N LEU A 89 4.07 -17.04 0.55
CA LEU A 89 3.53 -17.76 1.71
C LEU A 89 2.80 -16.81 2.67
N PRO A 90 1.72 -17.26 3.33
CA PRO A 90 1.13 -16.53 4.44
C PRO A 90 2.10 -16.42 5.61
N ILE A 91 2.14 -15.28 6.30
CA ILE A 91 2.98 -15.06 7.49
C ILE A 91 2.66 -16.03 8.64
N THR A 92 1.40 -16.43 8.76
CA THR A 92 0.92 -17.39 9.79
C THR A 92 1.25 -18.85 9.49
N SER A 93 1.73 -19.15 8.27
CA SER A 93 2.08 -20.52 7.89
C SER A 93 3.42 -20.94 8.49
N LYS A 94 3.58 -22.24 8.74
CA LYS A 94 4.89 -22.82 9.11
C LYS A 94 5.80 -22.76 7.89
N ARG A 95 6.89 -22.00 8.00
CA ARG A 95 7.86 -21.74 6.92
C ARG A 95 9.18 -22.43 7.25
N HIS A 96 9.84 -22.97 6.22
CA HIS A 96 11.14 -23.62 6.36
C HIS A 96 12.27 -22.62 6.09
N PRO A 97 13.43 -22.73 6.77
CA PRO A 97 14.57 -21.85 6.53
C PRO A 97 15.09 -21.95 5.10
N ILE A 98 15.31 -20.81 4.47
CA ILE A 98 15.96 -20.61 3.17
C ILE A 98 17.00 -19.49 3.35
N PRO A 99 18.12 -19.78 4.05
CA PRO A 99 19.04 -18.76 4.57
C PRO A 99 19.78 -17.96 3.49
N ASP A 100 19.81 -18.43 2.24
CA ASP A 100 20.50 -17.76 1.13
C ASP A 100 19.59 -16.78 0.36
N VAL A 101 18.29 -16.75 0.66
CA VAL A 101 17.30 -15.99 -0.12
C VAL A 101 16.66 -14.90 0.74
N PRO A 102 16.58 -13.65 0.26
CA PRO A 102 15.92 -12.57 0.99
C PRO A 102 14.40 -12.75 1.04
N ALA A 103 13.79 -12.23 2.09
CA ALA A 103 12.33 -12.19 2.26
C ALA A 103 11.80 -10.76 2.11
N LEU A 104 10.75 -10.62 1.31
CA LEU A 104 9.93 -9.42 1.18
C LEU A 104 8.65 -9.62 1.99
N TYR A 105 8.54 -8.94 3.13
CA TYR A 105 7.33 -8.94 3.95
C TYR A 105 6.40 -7.83 3.48
N LEU A 106 5.16 -8.17 3.15
CA LEU A 106 4.10 -7.22 2.81
C LEU A 106 2.89 -7.46 3.71
N VAL A 107 2.81 -6.72 4.80
CA VAL A 107 1.91 -7.03 5.93
C VAL A 107 1.31 -5.77 6.56
N GLU A 108 0.21 -5.91 7.30
CA GLU A 108 -0.30 -4.89 8.20
C GLU A 108 0.67 -4.71 9.39
N PRO A 109 0.85 -3.47 9.91
CA PRO A 109 1.75 -3.19 11.05
C PRO A 109 1.11 -3.59 12.39
N THR A 110 0.77 -4.87 12.55
CA THR A 110 0.18 -5.41 13.78
C THR A 110 1.25 -5.99 14.69
N PRO A 111 1.08 -5.94 16.03
CA PRO A 111 2.02 -6.56 16.97
C PRO A 111 2.26 -8.05 16.68
N GLU A 112 1.22 -8.78 16.24
CA GLU A 112 1.34 -10.19 15.86
C GLU A 112 2.30 -10.37 14.67
N ASN A 113 2.11 -9.62 13.59
CA ASN A 113 2.96 -9.68 12.40
C ASN A 113 4.41 -9.32 12.76
N LEU A 114 4.61 -8.27 13.56
CA LEU A 114 5.94 -7.81 13.98
C LEU A 114 6.68 -8.85 14.83
N ASN A 115 5.98 -9.48 15.78
CA ASN A 115 6.55 -10.56 16.59
C ASN A 115 6.96 -11.76 15.74
N ILE A 116 6.16 -12.12 14.72
CA ILE A 116 6.50 -13.19 13.79
C ILE A 116 7.75 -12.83 12.97
N ILE A 117 7.82 -11.61 12.44
CA ILE A 117 9.01 -11.14 11.67
C ILE A 117 10.26 -11.18 12.54
N ALA A 118 10.19 -10.68 13.79
CA ALA A 118 11.31 -10.72 14.71
C ALA A 118 11.76 -12.16 15.02
N SER A 119 10.80 -13.09 15.18
CA SER A 119 11.08 -14.51 15.38
C SER A 119 11.71 -15.16 14.15
N ASP A 120 11.22 -14.87 12.95
CA ASP A 120 11.77 -15.39 11.69
C ASP A 120 13.24 -14.99 11.51
N LEU A 121 13.57 -13.74 11.85
CA LEU A 121 14.93 -13.22 11.81
C LEU A 121 15.82 -13.86 12.87
N ALA A 122 15.35 -13.95 14.12
CA ALA A 122 16.11 -14.60 15.19
C ALA A 122 16.43 -16.07 14.90
N ASN A 123 15.55 -16.75 14.16
CA ASN A 123 15.74 -18.13 13.72
C ASN A 123 16.52 -18.27 12.39
N GLY A 124 16.94 -17.16 11.78
CA GLY A 124 17.72 -17.17 10.54
C GLY A 124 16.99 -17.80 9.35
N LEU A 125 15.68 -17.56 9.21
CA LEU A 125 14.90 -18.17 8.13
C LEU A 125 15.30 -17.66 6.73
N TYR A 126 15.84 -16.46 6.62
CA TYR A 126 16.16 -15.80 5.35
C TYR A 126 17.48 -15.03 5.47
N SER A 127 18.13 -14.72 4.34
CA SER A 127 19.38 -13.94 4.36
C SER A 127 19.18 -12.52 4.86
N SER A 128 18.12 -11.87 4.38
CA SER A 128 17.74 -10.52 4.78
C SER A 128 16.24 -10.28 4.64
N ALA A 129 15.74 -9.19 5.24
CA ALA A 129 14.33 -8.82 5.28
C ALA A 129 14.10 -7.41 4.74
N TYR A 130 13.14 -7.33 3.82
CA TYR A 130 12.54 -6.10 3.31
C TYR A 130 11.13 -5.99 3.87
N VAL A 131 10.95 -5.17 4.90
CA VAL A 131 9.67 -5.03 5.60
C VAL A 131 8.85 -3.90 4.98
N ASN A 132 7.67 -4.23 4.46
CA ASN A 132 6.78 -3.28 3.80
C ASN A 132 5.41 -3.33 4.47
N PHE A 133 5.07 -2.27 5.20
CA PHE A 133 3.78 -2.15 5.85
C PHE A 133 2.72 -1.65 4.88
N LEU A 134 1.54 -2.28 4.90
CA LEU A 134 0.40 -1.89 4.05
C LEU A 134 -0.18 -0.53 4.45
N SER A 135 0.02 -0.10 5.69
CA SER A 135 -0.39 1.21 6.20
C SER A 135 0.71 1.79 7.08
N SER A 136 0.59 3.07 7.44
CA SER A 136 1.60 3.70 8.29
C SER A 136 1.66 3.08 9.68
N ILE A 137 2.88 2.75 10.13
CA ILE A 137 3.16 2.27 11.48
C ILE A 137 3.25 3.44 12.47
N SER A 138 2.71 3.25 13.68
CA SER A 138 2.84 4.27 14.72
C SER A 138 4.26 4.23 15.31
N ARG A 139 4.76 5.40 15.73
CA ARG A 139 6.09 5.52 16.34
C ARG A 139 6.32 4.58 17.53
N PRO A 140 5.38 4.44 18.50
CA PRO A 140 5.58 3.51 19.61
C PRO A 140 5.74 2.06 19.14
N VAL A 141 4.91 1.61 18.20
CA VAL A 141 4.96 0.23 17.68
C VAL A 141 6.25 -0.01 16.88
N LEU A 142 6.73 0.99 16.15
CA LEU A 142 8.03 0.92 15.45
C LEU A 142 9.21 0.86 16.43
N GLU A 143 9.17 1.64 17.50
CA GLU A 143 10.20 1.65 18.56
C GLU A 143 10.24 0.30 19.30
N ASP A 144 9.07 -0.26 19.61
CA ASP A 144 8.96 -1.60 20.20
C ASP A 144 9.53 -2.67 19.27
N PHE A 145 9.18 -2.63 17.97
CA PHE A 145 9.74 -3.54 16.98
C PHE A 145 11.25 -3.42 16.86
N ALA A 146 11.78 -2.19 16.80
CA ALA A 146 13.23 -1.95 16.75
C ALA A 146 13.94 -2.50 18.00
N ALA A 147 13.34 -2.34 19.19
CA ALA A 147 13.87 -2.89 20.43
C ALA A 147 13.92 -4.42 20.41
N GLN A 148 12.87 -5.08 19.88
CA GLN A 148 12.84 -6.53 19.73
C GLN A 148 13.94 -7.04 18.78
N ILE A 149 14.11 -6.39 17.63
CA ILE A 149 15.14 -6.75 16.65
C ILE A 149 16.55 -6.57 17.22
N ALA A 150 16.79 -5.46 17.94
CA ALA A 150 18.06 -5.19 18.60
C ALA A 150 18.36 -6.24 19.68
N ALA A 151 17.36 -6.63 20.48
CA ALA A 151 17.51 -7.68 21.49
C ALA A 151 17.79 -9.06 20.86
N GLY A 152 17.23 -9.33 19.69
CA GLY A 152 17.50 -10.53 18.91
C GLY A 152 18.85 -10.54 18.20
N GLY A 153 19.59 -9.43 18.16
CA GLY A 153 20.88 -9.32 17.46
C GLY A 153 20.76 -9.43 15.94
N THR A 154 19.59 -9.13 15.36
CA THR A 154 19.28 -9.32 13.94
C THR A 154 19.10 -8.01 13.17
N SER A 155 19.58 -6.90 13.73
CA SER A 155 19.48 -5.58 13.11
C SER A 155 20.12 -5.53 11.72
N GLU A 156 21.23 -6.24 11.51
CA GLU A 156 21.93 -6.31 10.23
C GLU A 156 21.14 -7.09 9.16
N SER A 157 20.17 -7.91 9.57
CA SER A 157 19.33 -8.67 8.63
C SER A 157 18.18 -7.84 8.08
N ILE A 158 17.89 -6.64 8.62
CA ILE A 158 16.85 -5.74 8.08
C ILE A 158 17.48 -4.76 7.09
N GLU A 159 17.13 -4.90 5.82
CA GLU A 159 17.63 -4.03 4.75
C GLU A 159 16.83 -2.73 4.68
N GLN A 160 15.50 -2.84 4.78
CA GLN A 160 14.58 -1.76 4.53
C GLN A 160 13.28 -1.92 5.31
N VAL A 161 12.73 -0.79 5.76
CA VAL A 161 11.39 -0.70 6.35
C VAL A 161 10.64 0.44 5.67
N TYR A 162 9.47 0.16 5.09
CA TYR A 162 8.68 1.14 4.36
C TYR A 162 7.19 1.08 4.71
N ASP A 163 6.56 2.25 4.77
CA ASP A 163 5.11 2.41 4.73
C ASP A 163 4.65 2.54 3.26
N GLN A 164 3.86 1.58 2.76
CA GLN A 164 3.48 1.52 1.34
C GLN A 164 2.12 2.16 1.03
N TYR A 165 1.26 2.34 2.03
CA TYR A 165 -0.08 2.92 1.84
C TYR A 165 -0.92 2.14 0.80
N LEU A 166 -0.98 0.81 0.93
CA LEU A 166 -1.67 -0.13 0.06
C LEU A 166 -2.74 -0.96 0.78
N ASN A 167 -3.26 -0.50 1.93
CA ASN A 167 -4.30 -1.18 2.72
C ASN A 167 -5.71 -1.05 2.11
N PHE A 168 -5.87 -1.35 0.83
CA PHE A 168 -7.13 -1.45 0.10
C PHE A 168 -7.01 -2.41 -1.09
N VAL A 169 -8.13 -2.97 -1.54
CA VAL A 169 -8.21 -3.97 -2.62
C VAL A 169 -8.95 -3.38 -3.81
N VAL A 170 -8.46 -3.58 -5.04
CA VAL A 170 -9.05 -3.00 -6.26
C VAL A 170 -9.69 -4.08 -7.14
N SER A 171 -11.02 -4.19 -7.06
CA SER A 171 -11.81 -5.23 -7.74
C SER A 171 -12.12 -4.91 -9.21
N GLU A 172 -12.21 -3.63 -9.56
CA GLU A 172 -12.33 -3.14 -10.95
C GLU A 172 -11.44 -1.89 -11.14
N PRO A 173 -11.17 -1.42 -12.37
CA PRO A 173 -10.21 -0.33 -12.60
C PRO A 173 -10.36 0.90 -11.68
N ASN A 174 -11.59 1.26 -11.31
CA ASN A 174 -11.90 2.38 -10.42
C ASN A 174 -12.82 2.00 -9.25
N LEU A 175 -12.90 0.70 -8.90
CA LEU A 175 -13.67 0.20 -7.76
C LEU A 175 -12.72 -0.40 -6.73
N PHE A 176 -12.79 0.08 -5.50
CA PHE A 176 -11.98 -0.42 -4.40
C PHE A 176 -12.82 -0.78 -3.18
N SER A 177 -12.24 -1.62 -2.32
CA SER A 177 -12.74 -1.99 -1.01
C SER A 177 -11.64 -1.80 0.03
N LEU A 178 -12.01 -1.37 1.24
CA LEU A 178 -11.06 -1.26 2.36
C LEU A 178 -10.88 -2.57 3.13
N GLY A 179 -11.49 -3.68 2.66
CA GLY A 179 -11.30 -5.00 3.26
C GLY A 179 -11.72 -5.05 4.74
N MET A 180 -12.80 -4.36 5.10
CA MET A 180 -13.24 -4.22 6.50
C MET A 180 -14.22 -5.30 6.98
N GLY A 181 -14.51 -6.31 6.14
CA GLY A 181 -15.49 -7.35 6.46
C GLY A 181 -16.94 -6.93 6.20
N LYS A 182 -17.89 -7.76 6.66
CA LYS A 182 -19.33 -7.59 6.38
C LYS A 182 -20.08 -6.84 7.48
N ASP A 183 -19.50 -6.77 8.68
CA ASP A 183 -20.22 -6.34 9.88
C ASP A 183 -20.08 -4.84 10.17
N VAL A 184 -19.28 -4.10 9.39
CA VAL A 184 -19.03 -2.66 9.62
C VAL A 184 -20.32 -1.86 9.73
N TYR A 185 -21.31 -2.13 8.88
CA TYR A 185 -22.58 -1.40 8.95
C TYR A 185 -23.31 -1.66 10.27
N TYR A 186 -23.29 -2.91 10.75
CA TYR A 186 -23.85 -3.26 12.05
C TYR A 186 -23.07 -2.60 13.19
N THR A 187 -21.74 -2.75 13.21
CA THR A 187 -20.86 -2.17 14.23
C THR A 187 -21.01 -0.66 14.33
N MET A 188 -21.14 0.05 13.20
CA MET A 188 -21.28 1.51 13.18
C MET A 188 -22.66 2.03 13.61
N ASN A 189 -23.69 1.17 13.63
CA ASN A 189 -25.08 1.59 13.92
C ASN A 189 -25.70 0.86 15.12
N SER A 190 -25.00 -0.10 15.72
CA SER A 190 -25.49 -0.85 16.87
C SER A 190 -25.26 -0.08 18.16
N ALA A 191 -26.30 0.05 18.98
CA ALA A 191 -26.19 0.62 20.33
C ALA A 191 -25.39 -0.28 21.31
N GLN A 192 -25.03 -1.49 20.89
CA GLN A 192 -24.22 -2.43 21.69
C GLN A 192 -22.72 -2.31 21.42
N THR A 193 -22.34 -1.61 20.36
CA THR A 193 -20.93 -1.41 20.01
C THR A 193 -20.35 -0.30 20.88
N SER A 194 -19.15 -0.52 21.41
CA SER A 194 -18.47 0.48 22.24
C SER A 194 -17.91 1.62 21.39
N ASP A 195 -17.74 2.80 22.01
CA ASP A 195 -17.17 3.96 21.33
C ASP A 195 -15.74 3.67 20.83
N GLU A 196 -14.97 2.85 21.55
CA GLU A 196 -13.62 2.45 21.12
C GLU A 196 -13.64 1.59 19.85
N GLU A 197 -14.61 0.68 19.71
CA GLU A 197 -14.74 -0.15 18.52
C GLU A 197 -15.21 0.67 17.30
N ILE A 198 -16.11 1.64 17.52
CA ILE A 198 -16.50 2.61 16.49
C ILE A 198 -15.29 3.42 16.05
N ASP A 199 -14.52 3.96 17.00
CA ASP A 199 -13.36 4.80 16.70
C ASP A 199 -12.27 4.02 15.94
N ALA A 200 -12.03 2.76 16.32
CA ALA A 200 -11.11 1.87 15.62
C ALA A 200 -11.54 1.60 14.16
N ASN A 201 -12.85 1.40 13.93
CA ASN A 201 -13.37 1.26 12.57
C ASN A 201 -13.22 2.55 11.76
N VAL A 202 -13.53 3.70 12.35
CA VAL A 202 -13.36 5.01 11.72
C VAL A 202 -11.90 5.24 11.35
N ASP A 203 -10.96 4.92 12.23
CA ASP A 203 -9.52 5.08 11.98
C ASP A 203 -9.03 4.14 10.87
N ARG A 204 -9.56 2.91 10.79
CA ARG A 204 -9.29 1.98 9.69
C ARG A 204 -9.81 2.55 8.36
N ILE A 205 -11.01 3.14 8.32
CA ILE A 205 -11.56 3.80 7.13
C ILE A 205 -10.68 4.98 6.71
N VAL A 206 -10.34 5.86 7.66
CA VAL A 206 -9.51 7.05 7.41
C VAL A 206 -8.14 6.64 6.87
N SER A 207 -7.53 5.59 7.44
CA SER A 207 -6.26 5.04 6.96
C SER A 207 -6.37 4.54 5.52
N GLY A 208 -7.40 3.76 5.19
CA GLY A 208 -7.63 3.26 3.83
C GLY A 208 -7.90 4.37 2.80
N LEU A 209 -8.75 5.34 3.14
CA LEU A 209 -9.04 6.48 2.26
C LEU A 209 -7.79 7.36 2.05
N PHE A 210 -6.97 7.54 3.08
CA PHE A 210 -5.69 8.23 2.96
C PHE A 210 -4.77 7.51 1.96
N SER A 211 -4.66 6.18 2.06
CA SER A 211 -3.87 5.35 1.15
C SER A 211 -4.35 5.39 -0.30
N VAL A 212 -5.67 5.45 -0.52
CA VAL A 212 -6.23 5.70 -1.85
C VAL A 212 -5.82 7.07 -2.37
N ALA A 213 -5.90 8.12 -1.55
CA ALA A 213 -5.47 9.47 -1.94
C ALA A 213 -3.96 9.53 -2.28
N VAL A 214 -3.12 8.84 -1.51
CA VAL A 214 -1.68 8.69 -1.78
C VAL A 214 -1.44 7.98 -3.10
N THR A 215 -2.12 6.88 -3.37
CA THR A 215 -2.00 6.12 -4.63
C THR A 215 -2.49 6.94 -5.83
N MET A 216 -3.53 7.75 -5.66
CA MET A 216 -3.99 8.70 -6.67
C MET A 216 -3.05 9.91 -6.83
N GLY A 217 -2.12 10.11 -5.90
CA GLY A 217 -1.14 11.20 -5.93
C GLY A 217 -1.77 12.59 -5.88
N SER A 218 -3.01 12.71 -5.41
CA SER A 218 -3.79 13.96 -5.46
C SER A 218 -4.54 14.19 -4.17
N ILE A 219 -4.58 15.44 -3.70
CA ILE A 219 -5.25 15.82 -2.45
C ILE A 219 -6.68 16.28 -2.76
N PRO A 220 -7.71 15.48 -2.43
CA PRO A 220 -9.07 15.80 -2.79
C PRO A 220 -9.64 16.93 -1.94
N ILE A 221 -10.73 17.52 -2.42
CA ILE A 221 -11.65 18.33 -1.63
C ILE A 221 -12.70 17.38 -1.04
N ILE A 222 -12.77 17.30 0.29
CA ILE A 222 -13.70 16.39 0.97
C ILE A 222 -15.09 17.02 1.10
N ARG A 223 -16.13 16.23 0.83
CA ARG A 223 -17.54 16.57 1.01
C ARG A 223 -18.27 15.41 1.68
N CYS A 224 -19.13 15.70 2.64
CA CYS A 224 -19.96 14.71 3.31
C CYS A 224 -21.27 15.34 3.82
N PRO A 225 -22.33 14.54 4.04
CA PRO A 225 -23.47 14.93 4.88
C PRO A 225 -23.03 15.25 6.32
N LYS A 226 -23.87 15.98 7.05
CA LYS A 226 -23.66 16.31 8.47
C LYS A 226 -24.41 15.33 9.39
N GLY A 227 -23.91 15.15 10.60
CA GLY A 227 -24.59 14.45 11.70
C GLY A 227 -24.44 12.92 11.70
N GLY A 228 -23.49 12.37 10.94
CA GLY A 228 -23.28 10.92 10.80
C GLY A 228 -21.81 10.51 10.81
N ALA A 229 -21.54 9.21 10.63
CA ALA A 229 -20.19 8.67 10.59
C ALA A 229 -19.36 9.25 9.44
N ALA A 230 -20.00 9.57 8.31
CA ALA A 230 -19.36 10.24 7.19
C ALA A 230 -18.69 11.57 7.58
N GLU A 231 -19.30 12.37 8.47
CA GLU A 231 -18.73 13.63 8.96
C GLU A 231 -17.49 13.38 9.84
N MET A 232 -17.57 12.38 10.72
CA MET A 232 -16.46 11.99 11.59
C MET A 232 -15.25 11.52 10.76
N ILE A 233 -15.48 10.63 9.80
CA ILE A 233 -14.45 10.12 8.87
C ILE A 233 -13.87 11.27 8.05
N ALA A 234 -14.71 12.16 7.50
CA ALA A 234 -14.28 13.31 6.71
C ALA A 234 -13.38 14.26 7.52
N ALA A 235 -13.76 14.58 8.76
CA ALA A 235 -12.98 15.45 9.63
C ALA A 235 -11.63 14.85 10.01
N LYS A 236 -11.59 13.55 10.37
CA LYS A 236 -10.33 12.86 10.67
C LYS A 236 -9.44 12.73 9.44
N LEU A 237 -10.00 12.44 8.27
CA LEU A 237 -9.25 12.37 7.01
C LEU A 237 -8.68 13.74 6.60
N ASP A 238 -9.46 14.81 6.72
CA ASP A 238 -8.98 16.18 6.44
C ASP A 238 -7.80 16.55 7.34
N ARG A 239 -7.88 16.25 8.64
CA ARG A 239 -6.75 16.43 9.58
C ARG A 239 -5.53 15.61 9.15
N LYS A 240 -5.70 14.31 8.89
CA LYS A 240 -4.59 13.42 8.48
C LYS A 240 -3.91 13.90 7.18
N LEU A 241 -4.68 14.38 6.21
CA LEU A 241 -4.14 14.96 4.97
C LEU A 241 -3.39 16.26 5.24
N ARG A 242 -3.93 17.17 6.06
CA ARG A 242 -3.28 18.43 6.43
C ARG A 242 -1.97 18.20 7.18
N ASP A 243 -1.99 17.32 8.18
CA ASP A 243 -0.82 17.00 8.99
C ASP A 243 0.29 16.42 8.12
N HIS A 244 -0.07 15.57 7.14
CA HIS A 244 0.90 15.07 6.17
C HIS A 244 1.50 16.18 5.31
N ILE A 245 0.70 17.12 4.81
CA ILE A 245 1.21 18.26 4.00
C ILE A 245 2.17 19.13 4.80
N LEU A 246 1.87 19.38 6.07
CA LEU A 246 2.64 20.28 6.91
C LEU A 246 3.94 19.65 7.43
N ASN A 247 3.93 18.35 7.71
CA ASN A 247 5.01 17.67 8.43
C ASN A 247 5.86 16.73 7.57
N ALA A 248 5.42 16.35 6.37
CA ALA A 248 6.19 15.44 5.54
C ALA A 248 7.39 16.16 4.88
N LYS A 249 8.60 15.68 5.17
CA LYS A 249 9.83 16.12 4.47
C LYS A 249 9.77 15.73 2.98
N ASP A 250 9.16 14.58 2.68
CA ASP A 250 8.88 14.10 1.34
C ASP A 250 7.39 14.15 1.05
N ASN A 251 6.99 15.00 0.10
CA ASN A 251 5.60 15.11 -0.30
C ASN A 251 5.15 13.86 -1.08
N LEU A 252 4.42 12.95 -0.43
CA LEU A 252 3.78 11.78 -1.07
C LEU A 252 2.85 12.16 -2.24
N PHE A 253 2.38 13.41 -2.29
CA PHE A 253 1.52 13.95 -3.35
C PHE A 253 2.27 14.71 -4.46
N SER A 254 3.61 14.69 -4.45
CA SER A 254 4.45 15.44 -5.40
C SER A 254 4.32 14.96 -6.85
N GLY A 255 3.93 13.70 -7.08
CA GLY A 255 3.78 13.12 -8.42
C GLY A 255 2.76 13.82 -9.32
N ALA A 256 1.74 14.49 -8.75
CA ALA A 256 0.78 15.28 -9.52
C ALA A 256 1.16 16.76 -9.67
N ASN A 257 1.87 17.33 -8.68
CA ASN A 257 2.14 18.77 -8.63
C ASN A 257 3.52 19.16 -9.17
N ALA A 258 4.48 18.23 -9.31
CA ALA A 258 5.81 18.54 -9.86
C ALA A 258 5.78 18.93 -11.36
N ARG A 259 4.67 18.69 -12.07
CA ARG A 259 4.50 19.12 -13.47
C ARG A 259 3.88 20.52 -13.62
N SER A 260 3.60 21.23 -12.53
CA SER A 260 2.96 22.55 -12.55
C SER A 260 3.93 23.75 -12.52
N ASN A 261 5.25 23.53 -12.49
CA ASN A 261 6.23 24.63 -12.46
C ASN A 261 6.60 25.18 -13.85
N THR A 262 5.91 24.77 -14.92
CA THR A 262 5.96 25.49 -16.20
C THR A 262 4.80 26.48 -16.25
N ALA A 263 5.09 27.75 -16.52
CA ALA A 263 4.17 28.89 -16.49
C ALA A 263 3.00 28.85 -17.51
N ALA A 264 2.67 27.67 -18.06
CA ALA A 264 1.67 27.45 -19.09
C ALA A 264 0.74 26.24 -18.83
N ALA A 265 0.82 25.57 -17.69
CA ALA A 265 -0.10 24.50 -17.36
C ALA A 265 -1.38 25.05 -16.69
N THR A 266 -2.55 24.79 -17.29
CA THR A 266 -3.85 24.97 -16.62
C THR A 266 -3.83 24.31 -15.25
N PRO A 267 -4.25 24.99 -14.16
CA PRO A 267 -4.25 24.39 -12.83
C PRO A 267 -5.11 23.12 -12.86
N ALA A 268 -4.50 21.97 -12.56
CA ALA A 268 -5.22 20.71 -12.48
C ALA A 268 -6.35 20.86 -11.45
N SER A 269 -7.60 20.63 -11.87
CA SER A 269 -8.74 20.69 -10.96
C SER A 269 -8.57 19.67 -9.85
N ARG A 270 -8.62 20.12 -8.59
CA ARG A 270 -8.55 19.22 -7.44
C ARG A 270 -9.75 18.26 -7.47
N PRO A 271 -9.53 16.93 -7.35
CA PRO A 271 -10.63 15.98 -7.33
C PRO A 271 -11.50 16.18 -6.09
N ILE A 272 -12.76 15.75 -6.16
CA ILE A 272 -13.68 15.78 -5.02
C ILE A 272 -13.80 14.36 -4.47
N LEU A 273 -13.64 14.21 -3.16
CA LEU A 273 -13.95 12.98 -2.43
C LEU A 273 -15.27 13.18 -1.71
N ILE A 274 -16.28 12.42 -2.11
CA ILE A 274 -17.60 12.43 -1.47
C ILE A 274 -17.70 11.22 -0.55
N ILE A 275 -17.95 11.46 0.74
CA ILE A 275 -18.14 10.42 1.76
C ILE A 275 -19.60 10.45 2.18
N VAL A 276 -20.28 9.32 2.08
CA VAL A 276 -21.71 9.18 2.42
C VAL A 276 -21.92 8.00 3.34
N ASP A 277 -22.85 8.14 4.27
CA ASP A 277 -23.34 7.02 5.08
C ASP A 277 -24.25 6.13 4.23
N ARG A 278 -24.22 4.82 4.48
CA ARG A 278 -25.08 3.85 3.79
C ARG A 278 -26.58 4.13 4.01
N ASN A 279 -26.94 4.79 5.12
CA ASN A 279 -28.30 5.23 5.43
C ASN A 279 -28.90 6.19 4.38
N LEU A 280 -28.08 6.79 3.52
CA LEU A 280 -28.53 7.63 2.42
C LEU A 280 -29.35 6.86 1.39
N ASP A 281 -28.95 5.62 1.08
CA ASP A 281 -29.66 4.75 0.14
C ASP A 281 -29.38 3.26 0.42
N LEU A 282 -30.39 2.60 0.98
CA LEU A 282 -30.39 1.17 1.28
C LEU A 282 -31.06 0.33 0.18
N VAL A 283 -31.83 0.95 -0.73
CA VAL A 283 -32.65 0.21 -1.70
C VAL A 283 -31.82 -0.69 -2.61
N PRO A 284 -30.67 -0.23 -3.18
CA PRO A 284 -29.82 -1.07 -4.02
C PRO A 284 -29.20 -2.27 -3.31
N MET A 285 -29.19 -2.30 -1.97
CA MET A 285 -28.62 -3.40 -1.20
C MET A 285 -29.62 -4.55 -0.99
N LEU A 286 -30.91 -4.31 -1.27
CA LEU A 286 -32.00 -5.27 -1.05
C LEU A 286 -32.65 -5.76 -2.36
N SER A 287 -32.34 -5.11 -3.48
CA SER A 287 -32.88 -5.41 -4.82
C SER A 287 -32.09 -6.46 -5.58
#